data_AF-A0A3P6BPI2-F1
#
_entry.id   AF-A0A3P6BPI2-F1
#
_cell.length_a   1.000
_cell.length_b   1.000
_cell.length_c   1.000
_cell.angle_alpha   90.00
_cell.angle_beta   90.00
_cell.angle_gamma   90.00
#
_symmetry.space_group_name_H-M   'P 1'
#
loop_
_entity.id
_entity.type
_entity.pdbx_description
1 polymer ?
#
loop_
_entity_poly.entity_id
_entity_poly.type
_entity_poly.pdbx_seq_one_letter_code
_entity_poly.pdbx_strand_id
1 'polypeptide(L)'
;MTKVCPETEERTLQEPVLTVSTDVSFASNHFPTYKLGPDNEIVDEPKEDQKGPSVKETVEEESQLLSDKHKRLSVRDLASKFDKKLAAAVSLADEAKLKEVASLEGHVMLKKLRDALEYMRGRTDGQNKEDVEKAISMVEALAVKLTQNEGELIQEKFEVKKLGNFLKQTSEDAKKLVNHEKSFACAEIESARAVVLRLGEAFEEQERSSEASRAQGPDVEKMVEEVQEARQIKRMHHPTKVMGMQHELHGLRSRIQEKYMNSVRLHQEIATIKRAEESKSCPFVLEGTQSLRSCLQIRVNAPDNAIELSNCSIQWYRAACETSRREAISGANQAVYAPEPFDVGRILQADVLSNGQKVTVTTNGPIDPDAGLQSRVESLMKKSNSEFSVVISQMNGQDYASRSHVLTIGKTRIKLSRGWITKAREIYSKSMQLCGVRGNIKAPAKALFWQPRKSLTFTLTFESEQERNTAIALARKYAFDCNVTLLGPDD
;
A
#
# COMPACT_ATOMS: atom_id res chain seq x y z
N MET A 1 9.43 63.66 -3.64
CA MET A 1 9.95 62.28 -3.51
C MET A 1 8.75 61.43 -3.09
N THR A 2 7.87 60.96 -3.98
CA THR A 2 8.03 60.24 -5.26
C THR A 2 8.51 58.80 -5.08
N LYS A 3 7.75 57.90 -5.74
CA LYS A 3 7.96 56.49 -6.15
C LYS A 3 6.93 55.60 -5.45
N VAL A 4 5.81 55.18 -6.06
CA VAL A 4 5.52 54.66 -7.42
C VAL A 4 6.50 53.59 -7.86
N CYS A 5 6.03 52.33 -7.77
CA CYS A 5 6.17 51.19 -8.70
C CYS A 5 5.80 49.89 -7.95
N PRO A 6 5.50 48.77 -8.62
CA PRO A 6 4.72 48.58 -9.85
C PRO A 6 3.69 47.42 -9.75
N GLU A 7 2.83 47.30 -10.75
CA GLU A 7 1.99 46.13 -11.01
C GLU A 7 2.84 44.85 -11.10
N THR A 8 2.40 43.78 -10.43
CA THR A 8 2.83 42.41 -10.74
C THR A 8 1.56 41.57 -10.87
N GLU A 9 1.38 41.01 -12.06
CA GLU A 9 0.28 40.11 -12.41
C GLU A 9 0.27 38.91 -11.46
N GLU A 10 -0.72 38.85 -10.56
CA GLU A 10 -1.07 37.60 -9.88
C GLU A 10 -1.73 36.67 -10.90
N ARG A 11 -0.88 35.85 -11.52
CA ARG A 11 -1.29 34.62 -12.17
C ARG A 11 -1.86 33.70 -11.09
N THR A 12 -3.15 33.86 -10.81
CA THR A 12 -3.93 32.91 -10.01
C THR A 12 -3.89 31.58 -10.74
N LEU A 13 -2.99 30.71 -10.30
CA LEU A 13 -3.08 29.28 -10.51
C LEU A 13 -4.41 28.86 -9.88
N GLN A 14 -5.44 28.71 -10.70
CA GLN A 14 -6.65 28.00 -10.33
C GLN A 14 -6.21 26.59 -9.93
N GLU A 15 -6.26 26.30 -8.64
CA GLU A 15 -6.34 24.94 -8.14
C GLU A 15 -7.49 24.24 -8.89
N PRO A 16 -7.29 23.02 -9.42
CA PRO A 16 -8.39 22.27 -9.99
C PRO A 16 -9.36 21.95 -8.86
N VAL A 17 -10.53 22.61 -8.89
CA VAL A 17 -11.68 22.23 -8.09
C VAL A 17 -11.94 20.75 -8.36
N LEU A 18 -11.78 19.93 -7.32
CA LEU A 18 -12.16 18.53 -7.32
C LEU A 18 -13.60 18.44 -7.80
N THR A 19 -13.77 17.98 -9.03
CA THR A 19 -15.07 17.78 -9.64
C THR A 19 -15.75 16.68 -8.83
N VAL A 20 -16.84 17.05 -8.16
CA VAL A 20 -17.76 16.12 -7.49
C VAL A 20 -18.17 15.04 -8.51
N SER A 21 -18.27 13.79 -8.06
CA SER A 21 -18.68 12.63 -8.88
C SER A 21 -19.87 13.00 -9.78
N THR A 22 -19.75 12.63 -11.04
CA THR A 22 -20.75 12.85 -12.10
C THR A 22 -21.98 11.96 -11.97
N ASP A 23 -22.10 11.19 -10.86
CA ASP A 23 -23.17 10.22 -10.63
C ASP A 23 -24.41 10.82 -9.93
N VAL A 24 -24.52 12.15 -9.86
CA VAL A 24 -25.70 12.82 -9.28
C VAL A 24 -26.42 13.61 -10.36
N SER A 25 -27.51 13.04 -10.86
CA SER A 25 -28.48 13.75 -11.71
C SER A 25 -29.42 14.57 -10.83
N PHE A 26 -29.36 15.89 -10.97
CA PHE A 26 -30.37 16.78 -10.40
C PHE A 26 -31.46 17.01 -11.45
N ALA A 27 -32.73 17.08 -11.02
CA ALA A 27 -33.84 17.38 -11.93
C ALA A 27 -33.71 18.76 -12.61
N SER A 28 -32.86 19.63 -12.08
CA SER A 28 -32.56 20.97 -12.59
C SER A 28 -31.10 21.32 -12.29
N ASN A 29 -30.39 21.90 -13.26
CA ASN A 29 -29.03 22.44 -13.08
C ASN A 29 -29.03 23.82 -12.39
N HIS A 30 -30.14 24.20 -11.76
CA HIS A 30 -30.35 25.51 -11.15
C HIS A 30 -30.98 25.30 -9.77
N PHE A 31 -30.50 26.05 -8.78
CA PHE A 31 -31.13 26.08 -7.46
C PHE A 31 -32.56 26.63 -7.56
N PRO A 32 -33.53 26.08 -6.80
CA PRO A 32 -34.88 26.62 -6.76
C PRO A 32 -34.83 28.09 -6.36
N THR A 33 -35.39 28.95 -7.21
CA THR A 33 -35.57 30.37 -6.88
C THR A 33 -36.74 30.50 -5.91
N TYR A 34 -36.45 30.72 -4.64
CA TYR A 34 -37.43 31.10 -3.63
C TYR A 34 -37.35 32.62 -3.38
N LYS A 35 -38.48 33.24 -3.02
CA LYS A 35 -38.52 34.62 -2.52
C LYS A 35 -38.66 34.59 -1.00
N LEU A 36 -37.72 35.23 -0.30
CA LEU A 36 -37.76 35.38 1.16
C LEU A 36 -38.51 36.67 1.53
N GLY A 37 -39.41 36.57 2.50
CA GLY A 37 -40.06 37.70 3.16
C GLY A 37 -39.15 38.42 4.17
N PRO A 38 -39.65 39.50 4.82
CA PRO A 38 -38.87 40.36 5.71
C PRO A 38 -38.22 39.65 6.92
N ASP A 39 -38.73 38.48 7.30
CA ASP A 39 -38.22 37.67 8.43
C ASP A 39 -37.59 36.33 7.99
N ASN A 40 -37.12 36.23 6.74
CA ASN A 40 -36.55 35.01 6.14
C ASN A 40 -37.53 33.82 6.03
N GLU A 41 -38.84 34.07 6.02
CA GLU A 41 -39.84 33.05 5.67
C GLU A 41 -39.95 32.91 4.15
N ILE A 42 -40.00 31.67 3.65
CA ILE A 42 -40.20 31.36 2.22
C ILE A 42 -41.68 31.55 1.90
N VAL A 43 -42.01 32.54 1.05
CA VAL A 43 -43.41 32.95 0.80
C VAL A 43 -44.08 32.17 -0.33
N ASP A 44 -43.31 31.67 -1.30
CA ASP A 44 -43.81 30.88 -2.43
C ASP A 44 -42.92 29.65 -2.67
N GLU A 45 -43.45 28.45 -2.39
CA GLU A 45 -42.90 27.19 -2.91
C GLU A 45 -43.45 26.94 -4.33
N PRO A 46 -42.60 26.82 -5.37
CA PRO A 46 -43.08 26.45 -6.69
C PRO A 46 -43.61 25.01 -6.68
N LYS A 47 -44.78 24.78 -7.30
CA LYS A 47 -45.30 23.42 -7.53
C LYS A 47 -44.29 22.68 -8.43
N GLU A 48 -43.59 21.70 -7.86
CA GLU A 48 -42.76 20.78 -8.64
C GLU A 48 -43.64 19.98 -9.60
N ASP A 49 -43.48 20.20 -10.90
CA ASP A 49 -43.89 19.21 -11.90
C ASP A 49 -42.98 17.98 -11.73
N GLN A 50 -43.47 16.96 -11.02
CA GLN A 50 -42.78 15.69 -10.75
C GLN A 50 -42.69 14.77 -11.99
N LYS A 51 -42.17 15.27 -13.11
CA LYS A 51 -41.73 14.40 -14.20
C LYS A 51 -40.31 14.75 -14.58
N GLY A 52 -39.37 14.15 -13.84
CA GLY A 52 -38.01 13.94 -14.36
C GLY A 52 -38.06 13.12 -15.66
N PRO A 53 -37.03 13.22 -16.52
CA PRO A 53 -36.98 12.46 -17.76
C PRO A 53 -37.11 10.96 -17.46
N SER A 54 -37.86 10.23 -18.29
CA SER A 54 -38.11 8.82 -18.01
C SER A 54 -36.79 8.04 -18.11
N VAL A 55 -36.61 7.03 -17.26
CA VAL A 55 -35.40 6.17 -17.24
C VAL A 55 -35.09 5.59 -18.63
N LYS A 56 -36.11 5.41 -19.47
CA LYS A 56 -35.94 4.93 -20.85
C LYS A 56 -35.23 5.96 -21.75
N GLU A 57 -35.54 7.24 -21.58
CA GLU A 57 -35.00 8.34 -22.40
C GLU A 57 -33.53 8.63 -22.05
N THR A 58 -33.19 8.62 -20.76
CA THR A 58 -31.80 8.79 -20.31
C THR A 58 -30.90 7.61 -20.72
N VAL A 59 -31.42 6.38 -20.69
CA VAL A 59 -30.70 5.19 -21.16
C VAL A 59 -30.47 5.23 -22.68
N GLU A 60 -31.43 5.71 -23.46
CA GLU A 60 -31.28 5.86 -24.92
C GLU A 60 -30.23 6.93 -25.28
N GLU A 61 -30.24 8.08 -24.59
CA GLU A 61 -29.26 9.16 -24.79
C GLU A 61 -27.83 8.75 -24.41
N GLU A 62 -27.63 8.10 -23.25
CA GLU A 62 -26.30 7.61 -22.85
C GLU A 62 -25.78 6.51 -23.79
N SER A 63 -26.67 5.62 -24.26
CA SER A 63 -26.33 4.58 -25.23
C SER A 63 -25.86 5.17 -26.57
N GLN A 64 -26.49 6.25 -27.04
CA GLN A 64 -26.05 7.00 -28.21
C GLN A 64 -24.69 7.68 -28.00
N LEU A 65 -24.48 8.30 -26.84
CA LEU A 65 -23.20 8.94 -26.46
C LEU A 65 -22.03 7.94 -26.38
N LEU A 66 -22.28 6.74 -25.87
CA LEU A 66 -21.28 5.64 -25.83
C LEU A 66 -20.97 5.12 -27.24
N SER A 67 -21.99 4.97 -28.10
CA SER A 67 -21.82 4.57 -29.50
C SER A 67 -20.97 5.58 -30.30
N ASP A 68 -21.17 6.88 -30.10
CA ASP A 68 -20.41 7.90 -30.82
C ASP A 68 -18.98 8.08 -30.30
N LYS A 69 -18.72 7.83 -29.01
CA LYS A 69 -17.35 7.73 -28.48
C LYS A 69 -16.57 6.55 -29.09
N HIS A 70 -17.24 5.42 -29.36
CA HIS A 70 -16.61 4.25 -29.99
C HIS A 70 -16.11 4.53 -31.43
N LYS A 71 -16.70 5.51 -32.13
CA LYS A 71 -16.34 5.84 -33.52
C LYS A 71 -15.12 6.75 -33.65
N ARG A 72 -14.73 7.52 -32.63
CA ARG A 72 -13.72 8.59 -32.79
C ARG A 72 -12.26 8.10 -32.81
N LEU A 73 -11.95 6.89 -32.36
CA LEU A 73 -10.62 6.27 -32.49
C LEU A 73 -10.76 4.73 -32.54
N SER A 74 -11.15 4.20 -33.69
CA SER A 74 -11.26 2.74 -33.86
C SER A 74 -9.86 2.10 -33.84
N VAL A 75 -9.50 1.48 -32.71
CA VAL A 75 -8.28 0.65 -32.55
C VAL A 75 -8.18 -0.42 -33.65
N ARG A 76 -9.32 -0.82 -34.22
CA ARG A 76 -9.41 -1.74 -35.37
C ARG A 76 -8.73 -1.15 -36.63
N ASP A 77 -8.86 0.14 -36.87
CA ASP A 77 -8.28 0.79 -38.05
C ASP A 77 -6.76 0.92 -37.93
N LEU A 78 -6.25 1.24 -36.73
CA LEU A 78 -4.81 1.23 -36.44
C LEU A 78 -4.21 -0.17 -36.57
N ALA A 79 -4.88 -1.20 -36.03
CA ALA A 79 -4.44 -2.59 -36.16
C ALA A 79 -4.36 -3.03 -37.63
N SER A 80 -5.40 -2.73 -38.42
CA SER A 80 -5.41 -3.07 -39.86
C SER A 80 -4.31 -2.36 -40.66
N LYS A 81 -3.97 -1.12 -40.30
CA LYS A 81 -2.87 -0.37 -40.92
C LYS A 81 -1.51 -0.97 -40.54
N PHE A 82 -1.36 -1.42 -39.30
CA PHE A 82 -0.14 -2.08 -38.83
C PHE A 82 0.08 -3.41 -39.55
N ASP A 83 -0.95 -4.26 -39.64
CA ASP A 83 -0.88 -5.56 -40.31
C ASP A 83 -0.52 -5.40 -41.80
N LYS A 84 -1.11 -4.42 -42.49
CA LYS A 84 -0.78 -4.10 -43.89
C LYS A 84 0.67 -3.67 -44.06
N LYS A 85 1.20 -2.85 -43.14
CA LYS A 85 2.60 -2.40 -43.18
C LYS A 85 3.58 -3.52 -42.85
N LEU A 86 3.23 -4.40 -41.90
CA LEU A 86 4.02 -5.57 -41.57
C LEU A 86 4.09 -6.55 -42.75
N ALA A 87 2.95 -6.81 -43.41
CA ALA A 87 2.90 -7.64 -44.62
C ALA A 87 3.75 -7.03 -45.75
N ALA A 88 3.65 -5.72 -45.98
CA ALA A 88 4.45 -5.01 -46.97
C ALA A 88 5.97 -5.13 -46.71
N ALA A 89 6.40 -5.03 -45.44
CA ALA A 89 7.79 -5.18 -45.04
C ALA A 89 8.32 -6.60 -45.27
N VAL A 90 7.50 -7.62 -45.04
CA VAL A 90 7.86 -9.02 -45.32
C VAL A 90 8.05 -9.25 -46.83
N SER A 91 7.17 -8.70 -47.68
CA SER A 91 7.33 -8.79 -49.15
C SER A 91 8.55 -8.06 -49.69
N LEU A 92 8.95 -6.92 -49.10
CA LEU A 92 10.20 -6.22 -49.47
C LEU A 92 11.45 -7.04 -49.13
N ALA A 93 11.40 -7.82 -48.04
CA ALA A 93 12.48 -8.75 -47.70
C ALA A 93 12.61 -9.92 -48.69
N ASP A 94 11.51 -10.32 -49.35
CA ASP A 94 11.51 -11.31 -50.41
C ASP A 94 12.00 -10.74 -51.75
N GLU A 95 11.68 -9.49 -52.07
CA GLU A 95 12.19 -8.79 -53.27
C GLU A 95 13.73 -8.61 -53.22
N ALA A 96 14.31 -8.48 -52.02
CA ALA A 96 15.77 -8.49 -51.83
C ALA A 96 16.45 -9.80 -52.26
N LYS A 97 15.73 -10.94 -52.31
CA LYS A 97 16.26 -12.23 -52.82
C LYS A 97 16.52 -12.18 -54.34
N LEU A 98 15.81 -11.33 -55.08
CA LEU A 98 16.03 -11.18 -56.53
C LEU A 98 17.33 -10.42 -56.84
N LYS A 99 17.76 -9.51 -55.96
CA LYS A 99 19.04 -8.78 -56.10
C LYS A 99 20.27 -9.67 -55.83
N GLU A 100 20.11 -10.77 -55.09
CA GLU A 100 21.17 -11.76 -54.81
C GLU A 100 21.61 -12.49 -56.10
N VAL A 101 20.68 -12.72 -57.03
CA VAL A 101 20.96 -13.33 -58.35
C VAL A 101 21.76 -12.38 -59.25
N ALA A 102 21.53 -11.07 -59.16
CA ALA A 102 22.28 -10.06 -59.91
C ALA A 102 23.73 -9.88 -59.40
N SER A 103 23.99 -10.20 -58.13
CA SER A 103 25.33 -10.08 -57.52
C SER A 103 26.30 -11.15 -58.01
N LEU A 104 25.81 -12.38 -58.16
CA LEU A 104 26.56 -13.50 -58.76
C LEU A 104 26.99 -13.20 -60.21
N GLU A 105 26.17 -12.47 -60.96
CA GLU A 105 26.49 -12.02 -62.32
C GLU A 105 27.63 -10.98 -62.33
N GLY A 106 27.71 -10.12 -61.31
CA GLY A 106 28.79 -9.15 -61.10
C GLY A 106 30.18 -9.80 -60.95
N HIS A 107 30.29 -10.86 -60.14
CA HIS A 107 31.54 -11.62 -59.98
C HIS A 107 31.99 -12.29 -61.28
N VAL A 108 31.05 -12.84 -62.04
CA VAL A 108 31.34 -13.45 -63.34
C VAL A 108 31.84 -12.41 -64.34
N MET A 109 31.26 -11.21 -64.37
CA MET A 109 31.71 -10.12 -65.22
C MET A 109 33.10 -9.60 -64.83
N LEU A 110 33.35 -9.38 -63.53
CA LEU A 110 34.66 -8.94 -63.05
C LEU A 110 35.75 -9.97 -63.34
N LYS A 111 35.45 -11.27 -63.21
CA LYS A 111 36.35 -12.34 -63.59
C LYS A 111 36.69 -12.31 -65.09
N LYS A 112 35.67 -12.23 -65.96
CA LYS A 112 35.88 -12.14 -67.42
C LYS A 112 36.70 -10.91 -67.81
N LEU A 113 36.45 -9.77 -67.18
CA LEU A 113 37.20 -8.54 -67.40
C LEU A 113 38.66 -8.68 -66.99
N ARG A 114 38.93 -9.27 -65.82
CA ARG A 114 40.29 -9.56 -65.35
C ARG A 114 41.02 -10.50 -66.31
N ASP A 115 40.38 -11.59 -66.72
CA ASP A 115 40.99 -12.58 -67.63
C ASP A 115 41.31 -11.95 -69.01
N ALA A 116 40.48 -11.03 -69.50
CA ALA A 116 40.74 -10.25 -70.71
C ALA A 116 41.91 -9.26 -70.55
N LEU A 117 42.00 -8.58 -69.40
CA LEU A 117 43.11 -7.68 -69.08
C LEU A 117 44.44 -8.43 -68.93
N GLU A 118 44.44 -9.62 -68.31
CA GLU A 118 45.63 -10.48 -68.22
C GLU A 118 46.13 -10.93 -69.60
N TYR A 119 45.22 -11.27 -70.50
CA TYR A 119 45.55 -11.61 -71.88
C TYR A 119 46.17 -10.44 -72.64
N MET A 120 45.67 -9.20 -72.44
CA MET A 120 46.26 -8.00 -73.02
C MET A 120 47.63 -7.69 -72.43
N ARG A 121 47.82 -7.86 -71.11
CA ARG A 121 49.10 -7.65 -70.42
C ARG A 121 50.23 -8.48 -71.04
N GLY A 122 49.94 -9.71 -71.47
CA GLY A 122 50.91 -10.59 -72.13
C GLY A 122 51.30 -10.19 -73.57
N ARG A 123 50.65 -9.17 -74.14
CA ARG A 123 50.85 -8.70 -75.53
C ARG A 123 51.24 -7.22 -75.64
N THR A 124 51.31 -6.50 -74.52
CA THR A 124 51.63 -5.07 -74.47
C THR A 124 52.97 -4.83 -73.77
N ASP A 125 53.75 -3.88 -74.27
CA ASP A 125 55.05 -3.48 -73.70
C ASP A 125 55.08 -1.97 -73.36
N GLY A 126 56.04 -1.56 -72.52
CA GLY A 126 56.25 -0.16 -72.12
C GLY A 126 55.09 0.43 -71.31
N GLN A 127 54.75 1.70 -71.54
CA GLN A 127 53.72 2.43 -70.78
C GLN A 127 52.34 1.76 -70.81
N ASN A 128 51.97 1.16 -71.95
CA ASN A 128 50.69 0.48 -72.11
C ASN A 128 50.57 -0.74 -71.18
N LYS A 129 51.68 -1.39 -70.85
CA LYS A 129 51.72 -2.51 -69.92
C LYS A 129 51.45 -2.06 -68.48
N GLU A 130 52.03 -0.94 -68.07
CA GLU A 130 51.79 -0.35 -66.74
C GLU A 130 50.31 0.07 -66.57
N ASP A 131 49.70 0.64 -67.62
CA ASP A 131 48.28 1.01 -67.60
C ASP A 131 47.36 -0.21 -67.49
N VAL A 132 47.69 -1.32 -68.19
CA VAL A 132 46.96 -2.59 -68.07
C VAL A 132 47.14 -3.20 -66.67
N GLU A 133 48.33 -3.16 -66.09
CA GLU A 133 48.59 -3.63 -64.72
C GLU A 133 47.80 -2.82 -63.67
N LYS A 134 47.70 -1.49 -63.86
CA LYS A 134 46.87 -0.63 -63.01
C LYS A 134 45.38 -0.95 -63.15
N ALA A 135 44.90 -1.20 -64.36
CA ALA A 135 43.53 -1.62 -64.61
C ALA A 135 43.20 -2.98 -63.95
N ILE A 136 44.12 -3.96 -64.01
CA ILE A 136 43.99 -5.25 -63.30
C ILE A 136 43.86 -5.02 -61.79
N SER A 137 44.74 -4.19 -61.22
CA SER A 137 44.72 -3.86 -59.78
C SER A 137 43.40 -3.21 -59.35
N MET A 138 42.83 -2.34 -60.19
CA MET A 138 41.52 -1.74 -59.94
C MET A 138 40.37 -2.76 -60.00
N VAL A 139 40.41 -3.70 -60.94
CA VAL A 139 39.42 -4.78 -61.05
C VAL A 139 39.49 -5.73 -59.86
N GLU A 140 40.69 -6.06 -59.39
CA GLU A 140 40.89 -6.86 -58.17
C GLU A 140 40.36 -6.14 -56.93
N ALA A 141 40.65 -4.83 -56.79
CA ALA A 141 40.11 -4.03 -55.69
C ALA A 141 38.57 -3.94 -55.73
N LEU A 142 37.96 -3.86 -56.92
CA LEU A 142 36.51 -3.90 -57.08
C LEU A 142 35.91 -5.26 -56.71
N ALA A 143 36.57 -6.36 -57.07
CA ALA A 143 36.12 -7.71 -56.70
C ALA A 143 36.15 -7.94 -55.19
N VAL A 144 37.19 -7.45 -54.49
CA VAL A 144 37.27 -7.49 -53.02
C VAL A 144 36.14 -6.68 -52.39
N LYS A 145 35.90 -5.45 -52.88
CA LYS A 145 34.80 -4.61 -52.38
C LYS A 145 33.42 -5.22 -52.62
N LEU A 146 33.20 -5.84 -53.78
CA LEU A 146 31.94 -6.52 -54.09
C LEU A 146 31.69 -7.68 -53.11
N THR A 147 32.72 -8.48 -52.83
CA THR A 147 32.65 -9.59 -51.87
C THR A 147 32.37 -9.10 -50.44
N GLN A 148 33.01 -8.01 -50.03
CA GLN A 148 32.78 -7.42 -48.70
C GLN A 148 31.34 -6.89 -48.56
N ASN A 149 30.86 -6.14 -49.55
CA ASN A 149 29.50 -5.60 -49.56
C ASN A 149 28.44 -6.70 -49.55
N GLU A 150 28.66 -7.81 -50.25
CA GLU A 150 27.79 -8.99 -50.20
C GLU A 150 27.75 -9.61 -48.80
N GLY A 151 28.90 -9.72 -48.13
CA GLY A 151 28.98 -10.22 -46.75
C GLY A 151 28.19 -9.34 -45.77
N GLU A 152 28.32 -8.01 -45.88
CA GLU A 152 27.56 -7.05 -45.08
C GLU A 152 26.05 -7.16 -45.36
N LEU A 153 25.65 -7.29 -46.64
CA LEU A 153 24.26 -7.44 -47.03
C LEU A 153 23.62 -8.75 -46.51
N ILE A 154 24.37 -9.85 -46.51
CA ILE A 154 23.91 -11.13 -45.94
C ILE A 154 23.69 -11.01 -44.43
N GLN A 155 24.61 -10.34 -43.72
CA GLN A 155 24.50 -10.11 -42.29
C GLN A 155 23.30 -9.20 -41.94
N GLU A 156 23.13 -8.10 -42.68
CA GLU A 156 21.98 -7.20 -42.50
C GLU A 156 20.65 -7.93 -42.75
N LYS A 157 20.57 -8.75 -43.81
CA LYS A 157 19.41 -9.60 -44.10
C LYS A 157 19.08 -10.55 -42.96
N PHE A 158 20.09 -11.13 -42.31
CA PHE A 158 19.88 -12.01 -41.15
C PHE A 158 19.26 -11.26 -39.97
N GLU A 159 19.79 -10.08 -39.63
CA GLU A 159 19.24 -9.26 -38.55
C GLU A 159 17.84 -8.72 -38.87
N VAL A 160 17.57 -8.31 -40.11
CA VAL A 160 16.22 -7.89 -40.56
C VAL A 160 15.23 -9.05 -40.44
N LYS A 161 15.61 -10.27 -40.84
CA LYS A 161 14.76 -11.46 -40.71
C LYS A 161 14.46 -11.78 -39.25
N LYS A 162 15.47 -11.68 -38.38
CA LYS A 162 15.33 -11.88 -36.94
C LYS A 162 14.39 -10.84 -36.32
N LEU A 163 14.54 -9.56 -36.68
CA LEU A 163 13.67 -8.47 -36.22
C LEU A 163 12.22 -8.66 -36.71
N GLY A 164 12.03 -9.08 -37.97
CA GLY A 164 10.71 -9.38 -38.51
C GLY A 164 9.98 -10.49 -37.74
N ASN A 165 10.69 -11.55 -37.35
CA ASN A 165 10.14 -12.61 -36.52
C ASN A 165 9.74 -12.10 -35.12
N PHE A 166 10.57 -11.28 -34.47
CA PHE A 166 10.23 -10.67 -33.19
C PHE A 166 9.00 -9.77 -33.28
N LEU A 167 8.91 -8.95 -34.33
CA LEU A 167 7.78 -8.05 -34.55
C LEU A 167 6.48 -8.83 -34.78
N LYS A 168 6.55 -9.93 -35.55
CA LYS A 168 5.42 -10.83 -35.77
C LYS A 168 4.94 -11.46 -34.47
N GLN A 169 5.85 -12.03 -33.68
CA GLN A 169 5.51 -12.62 -32.37
C GLN A 169 4.88 -11.59 -31.42
N THR A 170 5.49 -10.41 -31.32
CA THR A 170 4.99 -9.33 -30.47
C THR A 170 3.60 -8.85 -30.91
N SER A 171 3.34 -8.79 -32.22
CA SER A 171 2.03 -8.44 -32.78
C SER A 171 0.98 -9.51 -32.46
N GLU A 172 1.31 -10.79 -32.59
CA GLU A 172 0.41 -11.90 -32.23
C GLU A 172 0.08 -11.93 -30.74
N ASP A 173 1.06 -11.69 -29.87
CA ASP A 173 0.85 -11.66 -28.42
C ASP A 173 0.02 -10.45 -27.98
N ALA A 174 0.25 -9.28 -28.58
CA ALA A 174 -0.61 -8.11 -28.37
C ALA A 174 -2.07 -8.37 -28.81
N LYS A 175 -2.27 -9.07 -29.93
CA LYS A 175 -3.60 -9.45 -30.42
C LYS A 175 -4.32 -10.39 -29.46
N LYS A 176 -3.62 -11.37 -28.88
CA LYS A 176 -4.18 -12.27 -27.86
C LYS A 176 -4.60 -11.50 -26.60
N LEU A 177 -3.74 -10.58 -26.12
CA LEU A 177 -4.03 -9.78 -24.93
C LEU A 177 -5.26 -8.90 -25.13
N VAL A 178 -5.37 -8.21 -26.27
CA VAL A 178 -6.54 -7.38 -26.59
C VAL A 178 -7.82 -8.22 -26.68
N ASN A 179 -7.75 -9.42 -27.26
CA ASN A 179 -8.92 -10.30 -27.34
C ASN A 179 -9.34 -10.83 -25.96
N HIS A 180 -8.38 -11.15 -25.09
CA HIS A 180 -8.65 -11.58 -23.72
C HIS A 180 -9.34 -10.47 -22.92
N GLU A 181 -8.82 -9.24 -22.98
CA GLU A 181 -9.40 -8.08 -22.30
C GLU A 181 -10.82 -7.77 -22.82
N LYS A 182 -11.03 -7.86 -24.13
CA LYS A 182 -12.37 -7.70 -24.72
C LYS A 182 -13.35 -8.76 -24.22
N SER A 183 -12.93 -10.01 -24.11
CA SER A 183 -13.79 -11.08 -23.60
C SER A 183 -14.15 -10.86 -22.13
N PHE A 184 -13.19 -10.39 -21.33
CA PHE A 184 -13.42 -10.05 -19.93
C PHE A 184 -14.41 -8.90 -19.78
N ALA A 185 -14.20 -7.81 -20.51
CA ALA A 185 -15.10 -6.66 -20.52
C ALA A 185 -16.51 -7.04 -20.99
N CYS A 186 -16.66 -7.92 -22.00
CA CYS A 186 -17.97 -8.38 -22.44
C CYS A 186 -18.70 -9.18 -21.35
N ALA A 187 -17.98 -10.05 -20.63
CA ALA A 187 -18.56 -10.83 -19.53
C ALA A 187 -19.00 -9.93 -18.36
N GLU A 188 -18.21 -8.90 -18.03
CA GLU A 188 -18.54 -7.94 -16.98
C GLU A 188 -19.77 -7.09 -17.36
N ILE A 189 -19.85 -6.61 -18.61
CA ILE A 189 -21.02 -5.90 -19.14
C ILE A 189 -22.27 -6.77 -19.10
N GLU A 190 -22.17 -8.04 -19.50
CA GLU A 190 -23.30 -8.97 -19.48
C GLU A 190 -23.78 -9.26 -18.05
N SER A 191 -22.84 -9.44 -17.11
CA SER A 191 -23.16 -9.56 -15.68
C SER A 191 -23.86 -8.31 -15.13
N ALA A 192 -23.39 -7.12 -15.48
CA ALA A 192 -24.02 -5.86 -15.08
C ALA A 192 -25.45 -5.73 -15.67
N ARG A 193 -25.65 -6.09 -16.94
CA ARG A 193 -26.98 -6.11 -17.56
C ARG A 193 -27.94 -7.07 -16.86
N ALA A 194 -27.47 -8.25 -16.45
CA ALA A 194 -28.28 -9.20 -15.70
C ALA A 194 -28.71 -8.66 -14.32
N VAL A 195 -27.86 -7.87 -13.65
CA VAL A 195 -28.23 -7.18 -12.40
C VAL A 195 -29.29 -6.12 -12.66
N VAL A 196 -29.12 -5.30 -13.70
CA VAL A 196 -30.09 -4.24 -14.06
C VAL A 196 -31.46 -4.83 -14.39
N LEU A 197 -31.51 -5.93 -15.16
CA LEU A 197 -32.78 -6.61 -15.47
C LEU A 197 -33.50 -7.10 -14.21
N ARG A 198 -32.79 -7.75 -13.28
CA ARG A 198 -33.38 -8.21 -12.01
C ARG A 198 -33.89 -7.06 -11.14
N LEU A 199 -33.19 -5.92 -11.14
CA LEU A 199 -33.66 -4.73 -10.43
C LEU A 199 -34.91 -4.16 -11.09
N GLY A 200 -34.96 -4.10 -12.43
CA GLY A 200 -36.15 -3.70 -13.17
C GLY A 200 -37.36 -4.56 -12.84
N GLU A 201 -37.21 -5.89 -12.86
CA GLU A 201 -38.28 -6.83 -12.49
C GLU A 201 -38.75 -6.62 -11.04
N ALA A 202 -37.82 -6.40 -10.10
CA ALA A 202 -38.16 -6.13 -8.70
C ALA A 202 -38.92 -4.80 -8.52
N PHE A 203 -38.58 -3.76 -9.30
CA PHE A 203 -39.30 -2.50 -9.28
C PHE A 203 -40.72 -2.63 -9.85
N GLU A 204 -40.89 -3.32 -10.98
CA GLU A 204 -42.22 -3.57 -11.54
C GLU A 204 -43.10 -4.39 -10.59
N GLU A 205 -42.55 -5.39 -9.89
CA GLU A 205 -43.29 -6.19 -8.91
C GLU A 205 -43.71 -5.37 -7.68
N GLN A 206 -42.86 -4.44 -7.24
CA GLN A 206 -43.18 -3.51 -6.17
C GLN A 206 -44.27 -2.52 -6.59
N GLU A 207 -44.24 -2.05 -7.83
CA GLU A 207 -45.27 -1.17 -8.39
C GLU A 207 -46.63 -1.90 -8.49
N ARG A 208 -46.67 -3.12 -9.04
CA ARG A 208 -47.88 -3.97 -9.06
C ARG A 208 -48.43 -4.25 -7.67
N SER A 209 -47.55 -4.54 -6.71
CA SER A 209 -47.94 -4.78 -5.30
C SER A 209 -48.56 -3.52 -4.68
N SER A 210 -48.04 -2.34 -5.03
CA SER A 210 -48.58 -1.05 -4.56
C SER A 210 -49.94 -0.72 -5.19
N GLU A 211 -50.13 -1.00 -6.47
CA GLU A 211 -51.42 -0.83 -7.16
C GLU A 211 -52.49 -1.79 -6.64
N ALA A 212 -52.11 -3.06 -6.39
CA ALA A 212 -53.00 -4.06 -5.80
C ALA A 212 -53.45 -3.67 -4.37
N SER A 213 -52.60 -2.97 -3.61
CA SER A 213 -52.95 -2.47 -2.27
C SER A 213 -53.93 -1.29 -2.33
N ARG A 214 -53.83 -0.43 -3.35
CA ARG A 214 -54.80 0.67 -3.59
C ARG A 214 -56.18 0.17 -4.04
N ALA A 215 -56.26 -1.03 -4.63
CA ALA A 215 -57.52 -1.61 -5.07
C ALA A 215 -58.41 -2.15 -3.91
N GLN A 216 -57.87 -2.27 -2.69
CA GLN A 216 -58.59 -2.80 -1.52
C GLN A 216 -59.29 -1.72 -0.67
N GLY A 217 -60.02 -0.79 -1.28
CA GLY A 217 -61.02 0.06 -0.63
C GLY A 217 -60.58 0.99 0.54
N PRO A 218 -61.48 1.86 1.02
CA PRO A 218 -61.15 2.98 1.93
C PRO A 218 -60.79 2.59 3.38
N ASP A 219 -60.85 1.31 3.74
CA ASP A 219 -60.52 0.82 5.10
C ASP A 219 -58.99 0.62 5.28
N VAL A 220 -58.28 0.26 4.21
CA VAL A 220 -56.82 0.14 4.23
C VAL A 220 -56.17 1.51 4.32
N GLU A 221 -56.73 2.54 3.70
CA GLU A 221 -56.20 3.91 3.72
C GLU A 221 -56.27 4.51 5.13
N LYS A 222 -57.39 4.32 5.83
CA LYS A 222 -57.55 4.72 7.24
C LYS A 222 -56.58 3.96 8.16
N MET A 223 -56.42 2.66 7.94
CA MET A 223 -55.44 1.86 8.69
C MET A 223 -53.99 2.28 8.38
N VAL A 224 -53.71 2.72 7.14
CA VAL A 224 -52.41 3.29 6.76
C VAL A 224 -52.18 4.62 7.46
N GLU A 225 -53.18 5.49 7.56
CA GLU A 225 -53.11 6.75 8.33
C GLU A 225 -52.85 6.49 9.82
N GLU A 226 -53.62 5.58 10.44
CA GLU A 226 -53.43 5.20 11.85
C GLU A 226 -52.04 4.58 12.10
N VAL A 227 -51.54 3.76 11.17
CA VAL A 227 -50.18 3.19 11.24
C VAL A 227 -49.11 4.28 11.04
N GLN A 228 -49.34 5.26 10.16
CA GLN A 228 -48.44 6.40 9.95
C GLN A 228 -48.39 7.29 11.20
N GLU A 229 -49.52 7.54 11.84
CA GLU A 229 -49.62 8.33 13.08
C GLU A 229 -48.94 7.59 14.25
N ALA A 230 -49.17 6.29 14.41
CA ALA A 230 -48.47 5.47 15.40
C ALA A 230 -46.94 5.44 15.14
N ARG A 231 -46.51 5.41 13.88
CA ARG A 231 -45.09 5.54 13.51
C ARG A 231 -44.54 6.93 13.82
N GLN A 232 -45.32 7.99 13.63
CA GLN A 232 -44.94 9.36 13.97
C GLN A 232 -44.79 9.55 15.48
N ILE A 233 -45.77 9.09 16.28
CA ILE A 233 -45.71 9.10 17.74
C ILE A 233 -44.49 8.32 18.24
N LYS A 234 -44.26 7.11 17.72
CA LYS A 234 -43.06 6.31 18.06
C LYS A 234 -41.77 7.06 17.69
N ARG A 235 -41.72 7.72 16.53
CA ARG A 235 -40.57 8.55 16.12
C ARG A 235 -40.37 9.79 16.98
N MET A 236 -41.43 10.38 17.53
CA MET A 236 -41.35 11.55 18.41
C MET A 236 -40.89 11.17 19.83
N HIS A 237 -41.34 10.04 20.37
CA HIS A 237 -40.96 9.57 21.71
C HIS A 237 -39.61 8.83 21.75
N HIS A 238 -39.15 8.30 20.62
CA HIS A 238 -37.84 7.64 20.56
C HIS A 238 -36.67 8.60 20.89
N PRO A 239 -36.58 9.82 20.32
CA PRO A 239 -35.64 10.85 20.73
C PRO A 239 -35.72 11.18 22.23
N THR A 240 -36.92 11.31 22.80
CA THR A 240 -37.07 11.60 24.25
C THR A 240 -36.54 10.47 25.12
N LYS A 241 -36.84 9.21 24.78
CA LYS A 241 -36.31 8.04 25.50
C LYS A 241 -34.79 7.93 25.34
N VAL A 242 -34.27 8.18 24.14
CA VAL A 242 -32.83 8.20 23.88
C VAL A 242 -32.16 9.32 24.67
N MET A 243 -32.74 10.52 24.74
CA MET A 243 -32.22 11.61 25.56
C MET A 243 -32.23 11.27 27.06
N GLY A 244 -33.30 10.64 27.56
CA GLY A 244 -33.35 10.14 28.95
C GLY A 244 -32.24 9.14 29.25
N MET A 245 -32.05 8.15 28.37
CA MET A 245 -30.96 7.19 28.48
C MET A 245 -29.57 7.85 28.34
N GLN A 246 -29.43 8.88 27.50
CA GLN A 246 -28.20 9.65 27.38
C GLN A 246 -27.86 10.41 28.65
N HIS A 247 -28.85 11.03 29.30
CA HIS A 247 -28.65 11.70 30.60
C HIS A 247 -28.29 10.70 31.71
N GLU A 248 -28.96 9.55 31.75
CA GLU A 248 -28.61 8.48 32.70
C GLU A 248 -27.18 7.96 32.46
N LEU A 249 -26.82 7.68 31.20
CA LEU A 249 -25.47 7.27 30.82
C LEU A 249 -24.44 8.34 31.18
N HIS A 250 -24.76 9.62 30.98
CA HIS A 250 -23.89 10.72 31.40
C HIS A 250 -23.69 10.73 32.92
N GLY A 251 -24.78 10.61 33.69
CA GLY A 251 -24.72 10.53 35.15
C GLY A 251 -23.91 9.32 35.66
N LEU A 252 -24.08 8.15 35.03
CA LEU A 252 -23.30 6.95 35.34
C LEU A 252 -21.82 7.14 34.99
N ARG A 253 -21.49 7.71 33.84
CA ARG A 253 -20.10 8.03 33.45
C ARG A 253 -19.46 8.99 34.43
N SER A 254 -20.15 10.04 34.85
CA SER A 254 -19.65 10.97 35.87
C SER A 254 -19.36 10.25 37.20
N ARG A 255 -20.26 9.37 37.67
CA ARG A 255 -20.02 8.57 38.89
C ARG A 255 -18.84 7.60 38.74
N ILE A 256 -18.69 6.95 37.58
CA ILE A 256 -17.55 6.06 37.31
C ILE A 256 -16.25 6.86 37.32
N GLN A 257 -16.23 8.03 36.70
CA GLN A 257 -15.06 8.91 36.69
C GLN A 257 -14.69 9.36 38.11
N GLU A 258 -15.67 9.76 38.92
CA GLU A 258 -15.46 10.12 40.32
C GLU A 258 -14.90 8.94 41.14
N LYS A 259 -15.51 7.75 40.99
CA LYS A 259 -15.01 6.52 41.65
C LYS A 259 -13.62 6.13 41.17
N TYR A 260 -13.32 6.31 39.90
CA TYR A 260 -12.00 6.10 39.33
C TYR A 260 -10.98 7.06 39.93
N MET A 261 -11.29 8.37 40.01
CA MET A 261 -10.40 9.36 40.64
C MET A 261 -10.15 9.04 42.12
N ASN A 262 -11.18 8.62 42.85
CA ASN A 262 -11.04 8.18 44.24
C ASN A 262 -10.19 6.91 44.35
N SER A 263 -10.36 5.95 43.44
CA SER A 263 -9.53 4.75 43.38
C SER A 263 -8.07 5.09 43.12
N VAL A 264 -7.78 5.98 42.15
CA VAL A 264 -6.41 6.44 41.86
C VAL A 264 -5.80 7.11 43.09
N ARG A 265 -6.55 7.98 43.79
CA ARG A 265 -6.09 8.62 45.02
C ARG A 265 -5.75 7.60 46.11
N LEU A 266 -6.64 6.63 46.35
CA LEU A 266 -6.39 5.57 47.33
C LEU A 266 -5.18 4.71 46.94
N HIS A 267 -5.02 4.37 45.65
CA HIS A 267 -3.84 3.67 45.17
C HIS A 267 -2.55 4.48 45.39
N GLN A 268 -2.58 5.81 45.20
CA GLN A 268 -1.45 6.69 45.49
C GLN A 268 -1.13 6.76 46.99
N GLU A 269 -2.14 6.82 47.86
CA GLU A 269 -1.97 6.78 49.31
C GLU A 269 -1.36 5.45 49.76
N ILE A 270 -1.90 4.32 49.29
CA ILE A 270 -1.36 2.97 49.56
C ILE A 270 0.08 2.85 49.07
N ALA A 271 0.38 3.29 47.84
CA ALA A 271 1.74 3.27 47.31
C ALA A 271 2.69 4.14 48.13
N THR A 272 2.22 5.26 48.69
CA THR A 272 3.03 6.13 49.56
C THR A 272 3.32 5.47 50.91
N ILE A 273 2.34 4.77 51.49
CA ILE A 273 2.50 3.99 52.71
C ILE A 273 3.48 2.82 52.49
N LYS A 274 3.28 2.03 51.42
CA LYS A 274 4.20 0.94 51.05
C LYS A 274 5.62 1.44 50.81
N ARG A 275 5.79 2.56 50.09
CA ARG A 275 7.11 3.17 49.90
C ARG A 275 7.74 3.59 51.23
N ALA A 276 6.99 4.14 52.18
CA ALA A 276 7.54 4.51 53.49
C ALA A 276 8.02 3.29 54.32
N GLU A 277 7.42 2.12 54.11
CA GLU A 277 7.80 0.85 54.74
C GLU A 277 8.95 0.12 53.99
N GLU A 278 8.89 0.04 52.66
CA GLU A 278 9.86 -0.67 51.80
C GLU A 278 11.19 0.09 51.61
N SER A 279 11.16 1.43 51.61
CA SER A 279 12.36 2.28 51.39
C SER A 279 13.42 2.12 52.48
N LYS A 280 13.08 1.51 53.62
CA LYS A 280 14.02 1.27 54.73
C LYS A 280 14.76 -0.07 54.64
N SER A 281 14.41 -0.97 53.70
CA SER A 281 14.95 -2.33 53.67
C SER A 281 15.23 -2.93 52.28
N CYS A 282 14.71 -2.38 51.18
CA CYS A 282 14.92 -2.95 49.85
C CYS A 282 16.30 -2.57 49.24
N PRO A 283 17.17 -3.55 48.89
CA PRO A 283 18.49 -3.28 48.33
C PRO A 283 18.48 -2.84 46.86
N PHE A 284 17.34 -2.94 46.16
CA PHE A 284 17.19 -2.56 44.76
C PHE A 284 16.04 -1.58 44.56
N VAL A 285 16.20 -0.66 43.61
CA VAL A 285 15.18 0.30 43.20
C VAL A 285 14.97 0.21 41.69
N LEU A 286 13.71 0.34 41.28
CA LEU A 286 13.33 0.42 39.88
C LEU A 286 13.23 1.89 39.45
N GLU A 287 14.15 2.33 38.59
CA GLU A 287 14.17 3.67 38.03
C GLU A 287 13.66 3.70 36.58
N GLY A 288 13.16 4.87 36.16
CA GLY A 288 12.66 5.11 34.81
C GLY A 288 11.19 5.52 34.77
N THR A 289 10.82 6.22 33.71
CA THR A 289 9.41 6.58 33.46
C THR A 289 8.62 5.31 33.14
N GLN A 290 7.42 5.15 33.69
CA GLN A 290 6.59 3.95 33.49
C GLN A 290 5.70 4.12 32.25
N SER A 291 6.31 4.32 31.07
CA SER A 291 5.61 4.56 29.82
C SER A 291 6.19 3.77 28.65
N LEU A 292 5.42 3.57 27.58
CA LEU A 292 5.80 2.74 26.44
C LEU A 292 7.07 3.19 25.68
N ARG A 293 7.50 4.45 25.84
CA ARG A 293 8.65 5.04 25.12
C ARG A 293 9.92 5.14 25.95
N SER A 294 9.93 4.57 27.15
CA SER A 294 11.04 4.67 28.10
C SER A 294 11.80 3.35 28.23
N CYS A 295 12.78 3.36 29.13
CA CYS A 295 13.39 2.15 29.67
C CYS A 295 13.24 2.17 31.19
N LEU A 296 12.99 1.01 31.77
CA LEU A 296 13.07 0.76 33.20
C LEU A 296 14.43 0.13 33.50
N GLN A 297 15.08 0.61 34.57
CA GLN A 297 16.41 0.16 34.99
C GLN A 297 16.39 -0.20 36.47
N ILE A 298 16.87 -1.39 36.79
CA ILE A 298 17.10 -1.83 38.16
C ILE A 298 18.45 -1.26 38.62
N ARG A 299 18.45 -0.57 39.76
CA ARG A 299 19.66 -0.03 40.41
C ARG A 299 19.77 -0.53 41.83
N VAL A 300 20.99 -0.51 42.36
CA VAL A 300 21.28 -0.83 43.75
C VAL A 300 21.01 0.41 44.60
N ASN A 301 20.30 0.24 45.71
CA ASN A 301 19.81 1.31 46.59
C ASN A 301 20.81 1.69 47.70
N ALA A 302 22.02 1.08 47.75
CA ALA A 302 22.96 1.21 48.86
C ALA A 302 24.30 1.87 48.45
N PRO A 303 24.85 2.81 49.25
CA PRO A 303 26.11 3.49 48.94
C PRO A 303 27.39 2.74 49.38
N ASP A 304 27.31 1.69 50.22
CA ASP A 304 28.50 1.12 50.90
C ASP A 304 28.71 -0.40 50.76
N ASN A 305 27.89 -1.11 49.97
CA ASN A 305 28.09 -2.54 49.71
C ASN A 305 28.18 -2.80 48.20
N ALA A 306 29.28 -3.43 47.79
CA ALA A 306 29.65 -3.78 46.42
C ALA A 306 28.77 -4.89 45.81
N ILE A 307 27.44 -4.72 45.81
CA ILE A 307 26.57 -5.61 45.03
C ILE A 307 26.69 -5.17 43.57
N GLU A 308 27.52 -5.87 42.79
CA GLU A 308 27.52 -5.68 41.35
C GLU A 308 26.30 -6.37 40.73
N LEU A 309 25.52 -5.63 39.94
CA LEU A 309 24.35 -6.16 39.20
C LEU A 309 24.74 -7.27 38.22
N SER A 310 26.01 -7.33 37.79
CA SER A 310 26.60 -8.40 36.96
C SER A 310 26.47 -9.78 37.60
N ASN A 311 26.47 -9.86 38.93
CA ASN A 311 26.37 -11.11 39.70
C ASN A 311 24.92 -11.49 40.03
N CYS A 312 23.95 -10.65 39.66
CA CYS A 312 22.53 -10.89 39.94
C CYS A 312 21.86 -11.61 38.77
N SER A 313 21.01 -12.60 39.07
CA SER A 313 20.11 -13.17 38.08
C SER A 313 18.80 -12.41 38.10
N ILE A 314 18.38 -11.88 36.95
CA ILE A 314 17.20 -11.03 36.82
C ILE A 314 16.19 -11.72 35.90
N GLN A 315 14.91 -11.62 36.23
CA GLN A 315 13.81 -12.01 35.35
C GLN A 315 12.66 -11.02 35.46
N TRP A 316 12.19 -10.52 34.32
CA TRP A 316 11.05 -9.61 34.26
C TRP A 316 9.72 -10.36 34.07
N TYR A 317 8.67 -9.77 34.60
CA TYR A 317 7.31 -10.27 34.56
C TYR A 317 6.34 -9.14 34.23
N ARG A 318 5.24 -9.49 33.59
CA ARG A 318 4.06 -8.64 33.46
C ARG A 318 2.89 -9.21 34.26
N ALA A 319 2.07 -8.33 34.83
CA ALA A 319 0.92 -8.69 35.64
C ALA A 319 -0.25 -7.73 35.35
N ALA A 320 -1.49 -8.21 35.47
CA ALA A 320 -2.68 -7.35 35.30
C ALA A 320 -2.83 -6.33 36.44
N CYS A 321 -2.49 -6.75 37.66
CA CYS A 321 -2.37 -5.92 38.85
C CYS A 321 -1.33 -6.53 39.81
N GLU A 322 -0.97 -5.83 40.90
CA GLU A 322 0.08 -6.27 41.83
C GLU A 322 -0.17 -7.66 42.43
N THR A 323 -1.44 -8.03 42.60
CA THR A 323 -1.87 -9.30 43.22
C THR A 323 -2.22 -10.38 42.21
N SER A 324 -2.18 -10.08 40.91
CA SER A 324 -2.53 -11.04 39.86
C SER A 324 -1.41 -12.04 39.58
N ARG A 325 -1.77 -13.13 38.87
CA ARG A 325 -0.76 -14.08 38.35
C ARG A 325 0.21 -13.34 37.44
N ARG A 326 1.49 -13.57 37.68
CA ARG A 326 2.61 -12.98 36.93
C ARG A 326 2.95 -13.86 35.73
N GLU A 327 3.11 -13.24 34.57
CA GLU A 327 3.54 -13.87 33.32
C GLU A 327 5.02 -13.53 33.10
N ALA A 328 5.86 -14.56 32.97
CA ALA A 328 7.29 -14.36 32.75
C ALA A 328 7.55 -13.87 31.33
N ILE A 329 8.29 -12.77 31.19
CA ILE A 329 8.66 -12.23 29.88
C ILE A 329 9.92 -12.97 29.42
N SER A 330 9.74 -14.03 28.62
CA SER A 330 10.83 -14.93 28.22
C SER A 330 11.99 -14.19 27.56
N GLY A 331 13.21 -14.37 28.08
CA GLY A 331 14.42 -13.68 27.60
C GLY A 331 14.64 -12.27 28.12
N ALA A 332 13.70 -11.70 28.91
CA ALA A 332 13.92 -10.43 29.61
C ALA A 332 14.66 -10.69 30.94
N ASN A 333 15.97 -10.85 30.83
CA ASN A 333 16.86 -11.23 31.94
C ASN A 333 17.96 -10.19 32.24
N GLN A 334 17.80 -8.98 31.70
CA GLN A 334 18.75 -7.89 31.87
C GLN A 334 18.27 -6.91 32.95
N ALA A 335 19.19 -6.12 33.51
CA ALA A 335 18.85 -5.06 34.47
C ALA A 335 18.02 -3.92 33.84
N VAL A 336 18.03 -3.81 32.51
CA VAL A 336 17.26 -2.84 31.74
C VAL A 336 16.18 -3.55 30.94
N TYR A 337 14.95 -3.06 31.02
CA TYR A 337 13.83 -3.52 30.20
C TYR A 337 13.14 -2.32 29.55
N ALA A 338 12.87 -2.41 28.25
CA ALA A 338 12.13 -1.39 27.53
C ALA A 338 10.70 -1.88 27.26
N PRO A 339 9.67 -1.28 27.89
CA PRO A 339 8.29 -1.67 27.67
C PRO A 339 7.93 -1.71 26.17
N GLU A 340 7.07 -2.65 25.81
CA GLU A 340 6.55 -2.83 24.46
C GLU A 340 5.02 -2.77 24.46
N PRO A 341 4.34 -2.67 23.30
CA PRO A 341 2.90 -2.43 23.26
C PRO A 341 2.06 -3.43 24.06
N PHE A 342 2.55 -4.66 24.29
CA PHE A 342 1.84 -5.64 25.11
C PHE A 342 1.90 -5.35 26.63
N ASP A 343 2.86 -4.54 27.08
CA ASP A 343 3.02 -4.18 28.49
C ASP A 343 2.13 -2.99 28.90
N VAL A 344 1.53 -2.30 27.94
CA VAL A 344 0.65 -1.14 28.20
C VAL A 344 -0.53 -1.55 29.07
N GLY A 345 -0.77 -0.79 30.15
CA GLY A 345 -1.82 -1.10 31.12
C GLY A 345 -1.50 -2.28 32.04
N ARG A 346 -0.30 -2.85 31.97
CA ARG A 346 0.19 -3.91 32.88
C ARG A 346 1.16 -3.34 33.90
N ILE A 347 1.23 -3.97 35.06
CA ILE A 347 2.27 -3.73 36.07
C ILE A 347 3.47 -4.60 35.71
N LEU A 348 4.67 -4.01 35.68
CA LEU A 348 5.90 -4.74 35.45
C LEU A 348 6.61 -5.01 36.77
N GLN A 349 7.14 -6.22 36.90
CA GLN A 349 7.87 -6.67 38.08
C GLN A 349 9.17 -7.32 37.64
N ALA A 350 10.21 -7.20 38.46
CA ALA A 350 11.46 -7.91 38.23
C ALA A 350 11.89 -8.62 39.50
N ASP A 351 12.15 -9.92 39.37
CA ASP A 351 12.77 -10.69 40.44
C ASP A 351 14.29 -10.61 40.26
N VAL A 352 14.99 -10.15 41.30
CA VAL A 352 16.45 -10.06 41.38
C VAL A 352 16.94 -11.08 42.39
N LEU A 353 17.66 -12.09 41.93
CA LEU A 353 18.37 -13.04 42.78
C LEU A 353 19.81 -12.57 43.00
N SER A 354 20.19 -12.36 44.26
CA SER A 354 21.56 -12.06 44.69
C SER A 354 21.91 -12.90 45.91
N ASN A 355 23.03 -13.63 45.85
CA ASN A 355 23.53 -14.49 46.94
C ASN A 355 22.47 -15.45 47.54
N GLY A 356 21.56 -15.99 46.71
CA GLY A 356 20.49 -16.89 47.15
C GLY A 356 19.25 -16.20 47.74
N GLN A 357 19.29 -14.88 47.94
CA GLN A 357 18.15 -14.09 48.35
C GLN A 357 17.43 -13.53 47.11
N LYS A 358 16.10 -13.66 47.09
CA LYS A 358 15.24 -13.16 46.02
C LYS A 358 14.53 -11.90 46.48
N VAL A 359 14.69 -10.81 45.73
CA VAL A 359 13.99 -9.54 45.95
C VAL A 359 13.16 -9.23 44.71
N THR A 360 11.93 -8.77 44.90
CA THR A 360 11.05 -8.37 43.80
C THR A 360 10.91 -6.85 43.81
N VAL A 361 11.21 -6.20 42.69
CA VAL A 361 10.93 -4.79 42.46
C VAL A 361 9.74 -4.65 41.52
N THR A 362 8.87 -3.67 41.76
CA THR A 362 7.60 -3.50 41.02
C THR A 362 7.45 -2.05 40.57
N THR A 363 6.83 -1.82 39.41
CA THR A 363 6.45 -0.48 38.97
C THR A 363 5.41 0.14 39.90
N ASN A 364 5.42 1.47 40.04
CA ASN A 364 4.47 2.20 40.90
C ASN A 364 3.02 2.10 40.41
N GLY A 365 2.82 1.76 39.13
CA GLY A 365 1.53 1.53 38.53
C GLY A 365 1.65 0.83 37.18
N PRO A 366 0.54 0.75 36.43
CA PRO A 366 0.53 0.22 35.08
C PRO A 366 1.36 1.08 34.11
N ILE A 367 1.89 0.47 33.04
CA ILE A 367 2.63 1.21 32.01
C ILE A 367 1.68 2.12 31.21
N ASP A 368 2.03 3.39 31.15
CA ASP A 368 1.27 4.42 30.43
C ASP A 368 1.33 4.19 28.90
N PRO A 369 0.19 4.34 28.20
CA PRO A 369 0.15 4.31 26.73
C PRO A 369 0.89 5.51 26.12
N ASP A 370 1.35 5.36 24.87
CA ASP A 370 1.90 6.47 24.10
C ASP A 370 0.78 7.29 23.44
N ALA A 371 0.64 8.55 23.86
CA ALA A 371 -0.35 9.47 23.30
C ALA A 371 -0.08 9.68 21.80
N GLY A 372 -1.01 9.23 20.96
CA GLY A 372 -0.92 9.34 19.50
C GLY A 372 -0.39 8.09 18.76
N LEU A 373 0.03 7.05 19.47
CA LEU A 373 0.40 5.78 18.82
C LEU A 373 -0.79 5.17 18.07
N GLN A 374 -1.97 5.15 18.69
CA GLN A 374 -3.19 4.60 18.11
C GLN A 374 -3.58 5.32 16.82
N SER A 375 -3.63 6.66 16.83
CA SER A 375 -3.98 7.45 15.65
C SER A 375 -2.95 7.30 14.53
N ARG A 376 -1.67 7.18 14.86
CA ARG A 376 -0.61 6.90 13.88
C ARG A 376 -0.78 5.52 13.24
N VAL A 377 -1.07 4.48 14.03
CA VAL A 377 -1.34 3.13 13.51
C VAL A 377 -2.56 3.14 12.59
N GLU A 378 -3.67 3.78 13.00
CA GLU A 378 -4.89 3.89 12.19
C GLU A 378 -4.66 4.66 10.88
N SER A 379 -3.85 5.72 10.90
CA SER A 379 -3.45 6.45 9.69
C SER A 379 -2.64 5.56 8.74
N LEU A 380 -1.69 4.78 9.26
CA LEU A 380 -0.87 3.87 8.46
C LEU A 380 -1.67 2.69 7.89
N MET A 381 -2.74 2.26 8.56
CA MET A 381 -3.63 1.22 8.04
C MET A 381 -4.38 1.60 6.77
N LYS A 382 -4.52 2.89 6.48
CA LYS A 382 -5.10 3.37 5.21
C LYS A 382 -4.18 3.06 4.02
N LYS A 383 -2.88 2.83 4.26
CA LYS A 383 -1.89 2.46 3.24
C LYS A 383 -1.80 0.93 3.11
N SER A 384 -1.40 0.45 1.92
CA SER A 384 -1.21 -0.99 1.69
C SER A 384 0.03 -1.55 2.38
N ASN A 385 1.09 -0.73 2.48
CA ASN A 385 2.35 -1.05 3.13
C ASN A 385 2.89 0.19 3.84
N SER A 386 3.57 -0.01 4.97
CA SER A 386 4.28 1.02 5.72
C SER A 386 5.75 0.66 5.81
N GLU A 387 6.62 1.63 5.57
CA GLU A 387 8.08 1.45 5.55
C GLU A 387 8.73 2.17 6.72
N PHE A 388 9.70 1.51 7.35
CA PHE A 388 10.46 2.02 8.48
C PHE A 388 11.96 1.86 8.21
N SER A 389 12.73 2.92 8.45
CA SER A 389 14.19 2.91 8.39
C SER A 389 14.74 2.19 9.62
N VAL A 390 15.56 1.17 9.40
CA VAL A 390 16.12 0.34 10.48
C VAL A 390 17.56 -0.03 10.22
N VAL A 391 18.32 -0.26 11.30
CA VAL A 391 19.63 -0.90 11.25
C VAL A 391 19.52 -2.28 11.85
N ILE A 392 20.11 -3.29 11.20
CA ILE A 392 20.21 -4.63 11.79
C ILE A 392 21.34 -4.55 12.80
N SER A 393 21.03 -4.66 14.08
CA SER A 393 22.02 -4.67 15.18
C SER A 393 22.51 -6.08 15.48
N GLN A 394 21.63 -7.07 15.35
CA GLN A 394 21.99 -8.48 15.48
C GLN A 394 21.28 -9.33 14.44
N MET A 395 21.92 -10.40 14.01
CA MET A 395 21.36 -11.42 13.14
C MET A 395 21.71 -12.78 13.73
N ASN A 396 20.70 -13.63 13.99
CA ASN A 396 20.87 -14.92 14.65
C ASN A 396 21.62 -14.84 15.99
N GLY A 397 21.37 -13.78 16.77
CA GLY A 397 22.00 -13.55 18.07
C GLY A 397 23.44 -13.04 18.02
N GLN A 398 24.04 -12.91 16.84
CA GLN A 398 25.38 -12.33 16.68
C GLN A 398 25.28 -10.85 16.29
N ASP A 399 26.17 -10.04 16.84
CA ASP A 399 26.29 -8.63 16.49
C ASP A 399 26.57 -8.48 15.00
N TYR A 400 25.80 -7.60 14.37
CA TYR A 400 25.83 -7.38 12.94
C TYR A 400 25.94 -5.88 12.69
N ALA A 401 27.07 -5.43 12.15
CA ALA A 401 27.28 -4.02 11.83
C ALA A 401 26.75 -3.71 10.43
N SER A 402 25.45 -3.40 10.32
CA SER A 402 24.82 -3.10 9.03
C SER A 402 24.64 -1.60 8.76
N ARG A 403 24.58 -1.23 7.49
CA ARG A 403 24.03 0.08 7.05
C ARG A 403 22.50 0.11 7.21
N SER A 404 21.86 1.25 6.94
CA SER A 404 20.39 1.35 6.97
C SER A 404 19.71 0.38 5.99
N HIS A 405 18.60 -0.19 6.43
CA HIS A 405 17.68 -1.10 5.76
C HIS A 405 16.26 -0.54 5.87
N VAL A 406 15.34 -1.07 5.07
CA VAL A 406 13.92 -0.76 5.12
C VAL A 406 13.15 -1.99 5.59
N LEU A 407 12.44 -1.84 6.70
CA LEU A 407 11.44 -2.79 7.18
C LEU A 407 10.07 -2.36 6.65
N THR A 408 9.50 -3.16 5.76
CA THR A 408 8.15 -2.97 5.23
C THR A 408 7.17 -3.87 5.99
N ILE A 409 6.15 -3.27 6.58
CA ILE A 409 5.04 -3.94 7.24
C ILE A 409 3.81 -3.78 6.33
N GLY A 410 3.43 -4.87 5.67
CA GLY A 410 2.29 -4.93 4.77
C GLY A 410 1.15 -5.78 5.34
N LYS A 411 -0.03 -5.64 4.76
CA LYS A 411 -1.25 -6.33 5.24
C LYS A 411 -1.13 -7.84 5.40
N THR A 412 -0.28 -8.50 4.62
CA THR A 412 -0.14 -9.97 4.62
C THR A 412 1.27 -10.46 4.96
N ARG A 413 2.26 -9.57 5.09
CA ARG A 413 3.67 -9.96 5.21
C ARG A 413 4.55 -8.86 5.77
N ILE A 414 5.68 -9.27 6.34
CA ILE A 414 6.80 -8.40 6.71
C ILE A 414 7.97 -8.66 5.77
N LYS A 415 8.63 -7.60 5.31
CA LYS A 415 9.82 -7.67 4.46
C LYS A 415 10.92 -6.77 5.00
N LEU A 416 12.14 -7.28 5.05
CA LEU A 416 13.35 -6.51 5.32
C LEU A 416 14.22 -6.49 4.07
N SER A 417 14.56 -5.29 3.59
CA SER A 417 15.39 -5.11 2.38
C SER A 417 16.39 -3.97 2.49
N ARG A 418 17.42 -4.02 1.64
CA ARG A 418 18.38 -2.94 1.42
C ARG A 418 18.45 -2.66 -0.09
N GLY A 419 17.79 -1.60 -0.53
CA GLY A 419 17.57 -1.35 -1.95
C GLY A 419 16.86 -2.54 -2.60
N TRP A 420 17.45 -3.10 -3.66
CA TRP A 420 16.91 -4.26 -4.38
C TRP A 420 17.13 -5.60 -3.67
N ILE A 421 18.03 -5.68 -2.68
CA ILE A 421 18.36 -6.92 -1.99
C ILE A 421 17.36 -7.16 -0.86
N THR A 422 16.66 -8.31 -0.89
CA THR A 422 15.76 -8.73 0.20
C THR A 422 16.51 -9.63 1.17
N LYS A 423 16.56 -9.24 2.45
CA LYS A 423 17.19 -10.03 3.53
C LYS A 423 16.24 -11.08 4.08
N ALA A 424 14.98 -10.71 4.26
CA ALA A 424 13.92 -11.61 4.66
C ALA A 424 12.58 -11.09 4.13
N ARG A 425 11.68 -12.01 3.81
CA ARG A 425 10.30 -11.72 3.40
C ARG A 425 9.46 -12.90 3.81
N GLU A 426 8.54 -12.70 4.75
CA GLU A 426 7.70 -13.77 5.26
C GLU A 426 6.26 -13.30 5.42
N ILE A 427 5.33 -14.18 5.05
CA ILE A 427 3.90 -14.03 5.30
C ILE A 427 3.65 -14.26 6.80
N TYR A 428 2.66 -13.57 7.37
CA TYR A 428 2.28 -13.83 8.76
C TYR A 428 1.97 -15.31 8.97
N SER A 429 2.59 -15.90 9.98
CA SER A 429 2.45 -17.32 10.30
C SER A 429 2.54 -17.55 11.80
N LYS A 430 1.99 -18.67 12.27
CA LYS A 430 2.03 -19.05 13.70
C LYS A 430 3.45 -19.27 14.25
N SER A 431 4.44 -19.47 13.38
CA SER A 431 5.85 -19.62 13.77
C SER A 431 6.63 -18.31 13.79
N MET A 432 6.04 -17.22 13.27
CA MET A 432 6.66 -15.91 13.29
C MET A 432 6.54 -15.32 14.70
N GLN A 433 7.61 -14.69 15.19
CA GLN A 433 7.59 -13.97 16.47
C GLN A 433 8.06 -12.54 16.26
N LEU A 434 7.43 -11.60 16.99
CA LEU A 434 7.76 -10.19 16.93
C LEU A 434 7.41 -9.51 18.26
N CYS A 435 8.41 -8.87 18.86
CA CYS A 435 8.28 -8.17 20.14
C CYS A 435 9.32 -7.05 20.29
N GLY A 436 9.20 -6.31 21.38
CA GLY A 436 10.32 -5.48 21.84
C GLY A 436 11.57 -6.31 22.12
N VAL A 437 12.76 -5.73 21.95
CA VAL A 437 14.00 -6.41 22.38
C VAL A 437 14.02 -6.59 23.89
N ARG A 438 14.38 -7.79 24.32
CA ARG A 438 14.50 -8.20 25.73
C ARG A 438 15.94 -8.40 26.19
N GLY A 439 16.88 -8.49 25.24
CA GLY A 439 18.30 -8.73 25.49
C GLY A 439 19.14 -7.46 25.67
N ASN A 440 20.44 -7.64 25.93
CA ASN A 440 21.38 -6.55 26.19
C ASN A 440 21.75 -5.80 24.90
N ILE A 441 21.13 -4.64 24.67
CA ILE A 441 21.39 -3.76 23.52
C ILE A 441 21.48 -2.32 24.00
N LYS A 442 22.30 -1.51 23.33
CA LYS A 442 22.55 -0.09 23.71
C LYS A 442 21.29 0.77 23.79
N ALA A 443 20.26 0.51 22.97
CA ALA A 443 19.04 1.31 22.90
C ALA A 443 17.79 0.40 22.79
N PRO A 444 17.39 -0.30 23.87
CA PRO A 444 16.36 -1.34 23.79
C PRO A 444 14.97 -0.77 23.46
N ALA A 445 14.67 0.47 23.87
CA ALA A 445 13.41 1.16 23.53
C ALA A 445 13.25 1.47 22.03
N LYS A 446 14.37 1.54 21.29
CA LYS A 446 14.36 1.72 19.82
C LYS A 446 14.49 0.41 19.07
N ALA A 447 14.68 -0.71 19.76
CA ALA A 447 14.97 -1.98 19.14
C ALA A 447 13.78 -2.95 19.22
N LEU A 448 13.58 -3.71 18.14
CA LEU A 448 12.61 -4.79 18.03
C LEU A 448 13.30 -6.10 17.66
N PHE A 449 12.79 -7.18 18.24
CA PHE A 449 13.15 -8.54 17.88
C PHE A 449 12.13 -9.07 16.88
N TRP A 450 12.62 -9.61 15.76
CA TRP A 450 11.79 -10.25 14.76
C TRP A 450 12.39 -11.60 14.37
N GLN A 451 11.61 -12.65 14.55
CA GLN A 451 11.89 -13.99 14.07
C GLN A 451 10.93 -14.31 12.92
N PRO A 452 11.33 -14.08 11.66
CA PRO A 452 10.53 -14.47 10.50
C PRO A 452 10.18 -15.96 10.47
N ARG A 453 11.16 -16.81 10.82
CA ARG A 453 11.08 -18.28 10.84
C ARG A 453 12.09 -18.84 11.83
N LYS A 454 11.92 -20.08 12.27
CA LYS A 454 12.70 -20.70 13.36
C LYS A 454 14.24 -20.60 13.24
N SER A 455 14.78 -20.55 12.02
CA SER A 455 16.22 -20.52 11.77
C SER A 455 16.80 -19.12 11.57
N LEU A 456 15.98 -18.08 11.69
CA LEU A 456 16.35 -16.72 11.30
C LEU A 456 15.76 -15.70 12.26
N THR A 457 16.64 -14.97 12.95
CA THR A 457 16.25 -13.89 13.86
C THR A 457 16.98 -12.60 13.52
N PHE A 458 16.31 -11.49 13.75
CA PHE A 458 16.85 -10.16 13.58
C PHE A 458 16.55 -9.32 14.81
N THR A 459 17.54 -8.54 15.21
CA THR A 459 17.32 -7.39 16.08
C THR A 459 17.46 -6.12 15.25
N LEU A 460 16.36 -5.39 15.12
CA LEU A 460 16.24 -4.20 14.29
C LEU A 460 16.16 -2.95 15.18
N THR A 461 17.06 -1.99 14.99
CA THR A 461 17.05 -0.71 15.69
C THR A 461 16.47 0.36 14.78
N PHE A 462 15.43 1.05 15.27
CA PHE A 462 14.71 2.12 14.59
C PHE A 462 15.32 3.49 14.90
N GLU A 463 14.92 4.50 14.15
CA GLU A 463 15.34 5.89 14.39
C GLU A 463 14.77 6.44 15.71
N SER A 464 13.53 6.05 16.03
CA SER A 464 12.82 6.46 17.25
C SER A 464 12.04 5.32 17.93
N GLU A 465 11.77 5.50 19.22
CA GLU A 465 10.94 4.61 20.04
C GLU A 465 9.50 4.56 19.51
N GLN A 466 9.00 5.70 19.01
CA GLN A 466 7.65 5.79 18.44
C GLN A 466 7.53 4.93 17.18
N GLU A 467 8.52 4.93 16.29
CA GLU A 467 8.51 4.08 15.10
C GLU A 467 8.58 2.60 15.44
N ARG A 468 9.45 2.22 16.38
CA ARG A 468 9.54 0.85 16.89
C ARG A 468 8.19 0.35 17.41
N ASN A 469 7.53 1.14 18.25
CA ASN A 469 6.22 0.78 18.82
C ASN A 469 5.10 0.79 17.77
N THR A 470 5.14 1.74 16.82
CA THR A 470 4.20 1.79 15.70
C THR A 470 4.33 0.55 14.82
N ALA A 471 5.56 0.14 14.52
CA ALA A 471 5.85 -1.05 13.74
C ALA A 471 5.32 -2.32 14.43
N ILE A 472 5.56 -2.50 15.75
CA ILE A 472 5.02 -3.64 16.51
C ILE A 472 3.50 -3.65 16.45
N ALA A 473 2.85 -2.54 16.82
CA ALA A 473 1.40 -2.46 16.88
C ALA A 473 0.74 -2.70 15.51
N LEU A 474 1.30 -2.11 14.45
CA LEU A 474 0.81 -2.30 13.08
C LEU A 474 0.98 -3.75 12.60
N ALA A 475 2.14 -4.36 12.85
CA ALA A 475 2.40 -5.74 12.45
C ALA A 475 1.45 -6.72 13.14
N ARG A 476 1.20 -6.53 14.45
CA ARG A 476 0.25 -7.36 15.20
C ARG A 476 -1.17 -7.21 14.68
N LYS A 477 -1.58 -6.00 14.32
CA LYS A 477 -2.92 -5.73 13.77
C LYS A 477 -3.13 -6.42 12.42
N TYR A 478 -2.17 -6.30 11.50
CA TYR A 478 -2.25 -7.01 10.21
C TYR A 478 -2.14 -8.54 10.35
N ALA A 479 -1.32 -9.04 11.29
CA ALA A 479 -1.28 -10.46 11.58
C ALA A 479 -2.64 -10.96 12.10
N PHE A 480 -3.28 -10.19 12.98
CA PHE A 480 -4.62 -10.50 13.49
C PHE A 480 -5.66 -10.52 12.37
N ASP A 481 -5.63 -9.56 11.43
CA ASP A 481 -6.47 -9.55 10.23
C ASP A 481 -6.24 -10.80 9.34
N CYS A 482 -5.07 -11.43 9.44
CA CYS A 482 -4.72 -12.70 8.79
C CYS A 482 -5.03 -13.94 9.66
N ASN A 483 -5.74 -13.81 10.78
CA ASN A 483 -5.99 -14.86 11.79
C ASN A 483 -4.71 -15.45 12.40
N VAL A 484 -3.68 -14.61 12.58
CA VAL A 484 -2.40 -14.98 13.21
C VAL A 484 -2.14 -14.12 14.44
N THR A 485 -1.96 -14.77 15.58
CA THR A 485 -1.52 -14.11 16.81
C THR A 485 -0.01 -13.93 16.81
N LEU A 486 0.46 -12.74 16.42
CA LEU A 486 1.88 -12.42 16.35
C LEU A 486 2.39 -11.85 17.69
N LEU A 487 3.17 -12.62 18.42
CA LEU A 487 3.68 -12.26 19.76
C LEU A 487 5.19 -12.51 19.88
N GLY A 488 5.76 -12.17 21.04
CA GLY A 488 7.13 -12.52 21.38
C GLY A 488 7.31 -14.02 21.67
N PRO A 489 8.54 -14.45 21.95
CA PRO A 489 8.79 -15.79 22.47
C PRO A 489 8.03 -16.02 23.79
N ASP A 490 7.27 -17.12 23.84
CA ASP A 490 6.49 -17.59 25.00
C ASP A 490 5.42 -16.63 25.55
N ASP A 491 4.98 -15.67 24.72
CA ASP A 491 3.92 -14.70 25.03
C ASP A 491 2.50 -15.17 24.66
#